data_AF-A0A9C7Q8B1-F1
#
_entry.id   AF-A0A9C7Q8B1-F1
#
_cell.length_a   1.000
_cell.length_b   1.000
_cell.length_c   1.000
_cell.angle_alpha   90.00
_cell.angle_beta   90.00
_cell.angle_gamma   90.00
#
_symmetry.space_group_name_H-M   'P 1'
#
loop_
_entity.id
_entity.type
_entity.pdbx_description
1 polymer ?
#
loop_
_entity_poly.entity_id
_entity_poly.type
_entity_poly.pdbx_seq_one_letter_code
_entity_poly.pdbx_strand_id
1 'polypeptide(L)' 'MFKAQISDGEQIECAEYEIEGPGVRLFDEDGDFLAFVPFSHLLWVGQVDENGRTLW' A
#
# COMPACT_ATOMS: atom_id res chain seq x y z
N MET A 1 -8.67 4.58 -3.57
CA MET A 1 -7.53 3.72 -3.91
C MET A 1 -6.28 4.23 -3.21
N PHE A 2 -5.46 3.33 -2.71
CA PHE A 2 -4.20 3.59 -2.04
C PHE A 2 -3.05 2.97 -2.82
N LYS A 3 -1.83 3.38 -2.50
CA LYS A 3 -0.63 2.81 -3.07
C LYS A 3 0.46 2.70 -2.01
N ALA A 4 1.12 1.55 -1.95
CA ALA A 4 2.32 1.32 -1.17
C ALA A 4 3.56 1.44 -2.06
N GLN A 5 4.52 2.27 -1.65
CA GLN A 5 5.82 2.40 -2.29
C GLN A 5 6.86 1.64 -1.46
N ILE A 6 7.54 0.69 -2.10
CA ILE A 6 8.55 -0.15 -1.48
C ILE A 6 9.95 0.35 -1.87
N SER A 7 10.92 0.14 -0.95
CA SER A 7 12.30 0.60 -1.06
C SER A 7 13.10 0.04 -2.24
N ASP A 8 12.67 -1.07 -2.83
CA ASP A 8 13.25 -1.68 -4.03
C ASP A 8 12.72 -1.06 -5.34
N GLY A 9 11.79 -0.12 -5.24
CA GLY A 9 11.16 0.56 -6.37
C GLY A 9 9.80 -0.01 -6.75
N GLU A 10 9.38 -1.15 -6.18
CA GLU A 10 8.06 -1.72 -6.43
C GLU A 10 6.95 -0.81 -5.87
N GLN A 11 5.83 -0.77 -6.59
CA GLN A 11 4.62 -0.06 -6.22
C GLN A 11 3.45 -1.03 -6.24
N ILE A 12 2.72 -1.11 -5.14
CA ILE A 12 1.55 -1.97 -5.02
C ILE A 12 0.32 -1.09 -4.81
N GLU A 13 -0.61 -1.14 -5.76
CA GLU A 13 -1.92 -0.51 -5.61
C GLU A 13 -2.84 -1.40 -4.78
N CYS A 14 -3.64 -0.78 -3.93
CA CYS A 14 -4.60 -1.49 -3.08
C CYS A 14 -5.86 -0.66 -2.84
N ALA A 15 -6.97 -1.32 -2.54
CA ALA A 15 -8.21 -0.66 -2.18
C ALA A 15 -8.21 -0.23 -0.71
N GLU A 16 -7.59 -1.04 0.15
CA GLU A 16 -7.49 -0.81 1.59
C GLU A 16 -6.11 -1.25 2.12
N TYR A 17 -5.71 -0.69 3.26
CA TYR A 17 -4.56 -1.18 4.02
C TYR A 17 -4.84 -1.15 5.52
N GLU A 18 -4.29 -2.13 6.23
CA GLU A 18 -4.33 -2.22 7.69
C GLU A 18 -2.92 -2.22 8.26
N ILE A 19 -2.72 -1.53 9.38
CA ILE A 19 -1.46 -1.62 10.12
C ILE A 19 -1.51 -2.88 10.99
N GLU A 20 -0.59 -3.81 10.74
CA GLU A 20 -0.48 -5.05 11.51
C GLU A 20 0.98 -5.29 11.90
N GLY A 21 1.25 -5.30 13.21
CA GLY A 21 2.58 -5.57 13.75
C GLY A 21 3.64 -4.60 13.20
N PRO A 22 4.74 -5.10 12.59
CA PRO A 22 5.83 -4.27 12.08
C PRO A 22 5.63 -3.84 10.61
N GLY A 23 4.40 -3.78 10.11
CA GLY A 23 4.15 -3.40 8.72
C GLY A 23 2.68 -3.11 8.40
N VAL A 24 2.35 -3.22 7.12
CA VAL A 24 1.00 -3.02 6.60
C VAL A 24 0.55 -4.23 5.78
N ARG A 25 -0.71 -4.60 5.91
CA ARG A 25 -1.40 -5.55 5.02
C ARG A 25 -2.18 -4.77 3.98
N LEU A 26 -2.10 -5.20 2.73
CA LEU A 26 -2.77 -4.57 1.60
C LEU A 26 -3.87 -5.50 1.10
N PHE A 27 -5.01 -4.92 0.73
CA PHE A 27 -6.20 -5.64 0.28
C PHE A 27 -6.75 -5.02 -1.00
N ASP A 28 -7.37 -5.85 -1.85
CA ASP A 28 -8.08 -5.38 -3.03
C ASP A 28 -9.52 -4.93 -2.72
N GLU A 29 -10.28 -4.58 -3.76
CA GLU A 29 -11.66 -4.07 -3.64
C GLU A 29 -12.65 -5.11 -3.09
N ASP A 30 -12.34 -6.41 -3.23
CA ASP A 30 -13.15 -7.50 -2.70
C ASP A 30 -12.76 -7.85 -1.25
N GLY A 31 -11.72 -7.20 -0.71
CA GLY A 31 -11.16 -7.47 0.61
C GLY A 31 -10.20 -8.66 0.64
N ASP A 32 -9.78 -9.15 -0.53
CA ASP A 32 -8.81 -10.22 -0.63
C ASP A 32 -7.40 -9.72 -0.34
N PHE A 33 -6.63 -10.54 0.37
CA PHE A 33 -5.27 -10.20 0.78
C PHE A 33 -4.32 -10.20 -0.43
N LEU A 34 -3.69 -9.05 -0.67
CA LEU A 34 -2.70 -8.89 -1.73
C LEU A 34 -1.28 -9.17 -1.24
N ALA A 35 -0.86 -8.45 -0.20
CA ALA A 35 0.53 -8.49 0.28
C ALA A 35 0.67 -7.96 1.71
N PHE A 36 1.76 -8.36 2.36
CA PHE A 36 2.24 -7.74 3.59
C PHE A 36 3.56 -7.02 3.32
N VAL A 37 3.63 -5.73 3.66
CA VAL A 37 4.82 -4.89 3.47
C VAL A 37 5.39 -4.49 4.84
N PRO A 38 6.58 -4.96 5.22
CA PRO A 38 7.24 -4.55 6.46
C PRO A 38 7.64 -3.06 6.43
N PHE A 39 7.57 -2.37 7.58
CA PHE A 39 8.02 -0.97 7.69
C PHE A 39 9.50 -0.77 7.38
N SER A 40 10.33 -1.80 7.51
CA SER A 40 11.73 -1.74 7.08
C SER A 40 11.90 -1.55 5.57
N HIS A 41 10.88 -1.88 4.78
CA HIS A 41 10.87 -1.75 3.33
C HIS A 41 9.81 -0.76 2.82
N LEU A 42 8.81 -0.41 3.63
CA LEU A 42 7.76 0.54 3.25
C LEU A 42 8.31 1.97 3.30
N LEU A 43 8.40 2.62 2.15
CA LEU A 43 8.74 4.04 2.06
C LEU A 43 7.53 4.92 2.36
N TRP A 44 6.36 4.51 1.85
CA TRP A 44 5.12 5.27 1.99
C TRP A 44 3.91 4.39 1.66
N VAL A 45 2.78 4.63 2.33
CA VAL A 45 1.46 4.16 1.92
C VAL A 45 0.46 5.30 2.07
N GLY A 46 -0.41 5.51 1.09
CA GLY A 46 -1.42 6.55 1.16
C GLY A 46 -2.28 6.66 -0.09
N GLN A 47 -3.20 7.62 -0.06
CA GLN A 47 -4.24 7.75 -1.07
C GLN A 47 -3.66 8.28 -2.39
N VAL A 48 -4.17 7.76 -3.50
CA VAL A 48 -3.82 8.20 -4.85
C VAL A 48 -5.06 8.62 -5.64
N ASP A 49 -4.87 9.49 -6.62
CA ASP A 49 -5.88 9.82 -7.63
C ASP A 49 -5.98 8.74 -8.73
N GLU A 50 -6.92 8.90 -9.66
CA GLU A 50 -7.11 7.99 -10.80
C GLU A 50 -5.91 7.91 -11.76
N ASN A 51 -4.93 8.82 -11.62
CA ASN A 51 -3.69 8.82 -12.39
C ASN A 51 -2.50 8.29 -11.58
N GLY A 52 -2.74 7.68 -10.41
CA GLY A 52 -1.73 7.12 -9.52
C GLY A 52 -0.89 8.18 -8.79
N ARG A 53 -1.31 9.44 -8.77
CA ARG A 53 -0.62 10.53 -8.07
C ARG A 53 -1.02 10.58 -6.60
N THR A 54 -0.05 10.73 -5.72
CA THR A 54 -0.27 10.90 -4.29
C THR A 54 -1.11 12.14 -4.00
N LEU A 55 -2.13 11.96 -3.18
CA LEU A 55 -2.90 13.04 -2.57
C LEU A 55 -2.28 13.41 -1.23
N TRP A 56 -2.06 14.71 -0.99
CA TRP A 56 -1.44 15.27 0.22
C TRP A 56 -2.49 15.77 1.22
#